data_AF-A0A9D0XUX3-F1
#
_entry.id   AF-A0A9D0XUX3-F1
#
_cell.length_a   1.000
_cell.length_b   1.000
_cell.length_c   1.000
_cell.angle_alpha   90.00
_cell.angle_beta   90.00
_cell.angle_gamma   90.00
#
_symmetry.space_group_name_H-M   'P 1'
#
loop_
_entity.id
_entity.type
_entity.pdbx_description
1 polymer ?
#
loop_
_entity_poly.entity_id
_entity_poly.type
_entity_poly.pdbx_seq_one_letter_code
_entity_poly.pdbx_strand_id
1 'polypeptide(L)'
;MILDGHIHIDKGEARYEDFIERLKESGIDGGLVISLPPYSFESEPCSPPERLDNLFEWTASNPDLYPFYWIDPLDKDALDQVERDIRDRLQHGQL
;
A
#
# COMPACT_ATOMS: atom_id res chain seq x y z
N MET A 1 -12.14 1.76 17.99
CA MET A 1 -11.12 1.91 16.95
C MET A 1 -9.99 0.94 17.23
N ILE A 2 -9.94 -0.15 16.46
CA ILE A 2 -8.86 -1.13 16.41
C ILE A 2 -8.29 -1.06 15.00
N LEU A 3 -6.98 -0.81 14.89
CA LEU A 3 -6.28 -0.75 13.61
C LEU A 3 -5.30 -1.92 13.51
N ASP A 4 -5.27 -2.59 12.36
CA ASP A 4 -4.24 -3.58 12.06
C ASP A 4 -2.98 -2.86 11.56
N GLY A 5 -1.82 -3.19 12.14
CA GLY A 5 -0.54 -2.60 11.78
C GLY A 5 0.13 -3.24 10.57
N HIS A 6 -0.42 -4.31 9.99
CA HIS A 6 0.28 -5.13 9.00
C HIS A 6 -0.69 -5.87 8.06
N ILE A 7 -1.17 -5.19 7.01
CA ILE A 7 -2.00 -5.79 5.96
C ILE A 7 -1.22 -5.87 4.65
N HIS A 8 -1.17 -7.06 4.05
CA HIS A 8 -0.62 -7.27 2.71
C HIS A 8 -1.72 -7.29 1.64
N ILE A 9 -1.38 -6.82 0.45
CA ILE A 9 -2.21 -6.87 -0.75
C ILE A 9 -1.52 -7.69 -1.84
N ASP A 10 -2.32 -8.18 -2.78
CA ASP A 10 -1.84 -8.94 -3.94
C ASP A 10 -1.99 -8.14 -5.23
N LYS A 11 -1.27 -8.60 -6.26
CA LYS A 11 -1.43 -8.08 -7.63
C LYS A 11 -2.83 -8.35 -8.13
N GLY A 12 -3.40 -7.37 -8.83
CA GLY A 12 -4.70 -7.49 -9.48
C GLY A 12 -5.63 -6.36 -9.08
N GLU A 13 -6.90 -6.52 -9.45
CA GLU A 13 -7.96 -5.55 -9.21
C GLU A 13 -8.27 -5.44 -7.71
N ALA A 14 -8.36 -4.21 -7.20
CA ALA A 14 -8.70 -3.98 -5.80
C ALA A 14 -10.17 -4.32 -5.54
N ARG A 15 -10.41 -5.20 -4.55
CA ARG A 15 -11.77 -5.59 -4.12
C ARG A 15 -12.17 -4.80 -2.88
N TYR A 16 -12.18 -3.47 -2.99
CA TYR A 16 -12.27 -2.55 -1.87
C TYR A 16 -13.52 -2.75 -0.99
N GLU A 17 -14.67 -3.03 -1.58
CA GLU A 17 -15.92 -3.29 -0.85
C GLU A 17 -15.83 -4.55 0.03
N ASP A 18 -15.41 -5.68 -0.53
CA ASP A 18 -15.24 -6.95 0.19
C ASP A 18 -14.16 -6.82 1.29
N PHE A 19 -13.10 -6.06 1.03
CA PHE A 19 -12.06 -5.82 2.02
C PHE A 19 -12.56 -5.01 3.22
N ILE A 20 -13.28 -3.90 3.00
CA ILE A 20 -13.85 -3.08 4.07
C ILE A 20 -14.88 -3.88 4.87
N GLU A 21 -15.73 -4.66 4.20
CA GLU A 21 -16.71 -5.54 4.86
C GLU A 21 -16.02 -6.54 5.78
N ARG A 22 -14.97 -7.22 5.29
CA ARG A 22 -14.20 -8.21 6.08
C ARG A 22 -13.47 -7.60 7.26
N LEU A 23 -12.89 -6.40 7.10
CA LEU A 23 -12.28 -5.68 8.23
C LEU A 23 -13.32 -5.46 9.33
N LYS A 24 -14.49 -4.93 8.96
CA LYS A 24 -15.57 -4.66 9.90
C LYS A 24 -16.10 -5.93 10.58
N GLU A 25 -16.27 -7.02 9.83
CA GLU A 25 -16.69 -8.33 10.37
C GLU A 25 -15.67 -8.88 11.37
N SER A 26 -14.38 -8.60 11.17
CA SER A 26 -13.31 -9.00 12.09
C SER A 26 -13.15 -8.09 13.32
N GLY A 27 -13.94 -7.01 13.42
CA GLY A 27 -13.83 -6.02 14.48
C GLY A 27 -12.63 -5.07 14.33
N ILE A 28 -12.09 -4.97 13.11
CA ILE A 28 -11.01 -4.05 12.73
C ILE A 28 -11.63 -2.88 11.97
N ASP A 29 -11.28 -1.65 12.37
CA ASP A 29 -11.84 -0.42 11.81
C ASP A 29 -11.04 0.08 10.59
N GLY A 30 -9.76 -0.30 10.50
CA GLY A 30 -8.84 0.13 9.44
C GLY A 30 -7.44 -0.44 9.66
N GLY A 31 -6.43 0.12 9.01
CA GLY A 31 -5.06 -0.38 9.19
C GLY A 31 -4.05 0.13 8.19
N LEU A 32 -2.82 -0.34 8.39
CA LEU A 32 -1.68 -0.05 7.54
C LEU A 32 -1.64 -1.08 6.40
N VAL A 33 -1.83 -0.59 5.17
CA VAL A 33 -1.79 -1.39 3.95
C VAL A 33 -0.40 -1.27 3.33
N ILE A 34 0.31 -2.39 3.21
CA ILE A 34 1.67 -2.45 2.69
C ILE A 34 1.60 -2.63 1.18
N SER A 35 2.37 -1.84 0.41
CA SER A 35 2.46 -2.01 -1.04
C SER A 35 2.92 -3.42 -1.42
N LEU A 36 2.68 -3.78 -2.68
CA LEU A 36 3.32 -4.93 -3.31
C LEU A 36 4.84 -4.92 -3.06
N PRO A 37 5.49 -6.08 -2.94
CA PRO A 37 6.91 -6.18 -2.59
C PRO A 37 7.84 -5.52 -3.62
N PRO A 38 9.05 -5.12 -3.21
CA PRO A 38 10.08 -4.63 -4.13
C PRO A 38 10.70 -5.77 -4.95
N TYR A 39 11.49 -5.41 -5.97
CA TYR A 39 12.05 -6.34 -6.95
C TYR A 39 12.78 -7.54 -6.34
N SER A 40 13.56 -7.31 -5.29
CA SER A 40 14.38 -8.35 -4.66
C SER A 40 13.60 -9.50 -4.02
N PHE A 41 12.27 -9.39 -3.89
CA PHE A 41 11.40 -10.37 -3.25
C PHE A 41 10.52 -11.16 -4.23
N GLU A 42 10.52 -10.82 -5.53
CA GLU A 42 9.65 -11.47 -6.52
C GLU A 42 10.36 -11.76 -7.85
N SER A 43 9.93 -12.83 -8.52
CA SER A 43 10.43 -13.20 -9.85
C SER A 43 9.90 -12.30 -10.97
N GLU A 44 8.70 -11.76 -10.81
CA GLU A 44 8.00 -10.92 -11.81
C GLU A 44 7.53 -9.61 -11.16
N PRO A 45 8.44 -8.69 -10.83
CA PRO A 45 8.11 -7.50 -10.04
C PRO A 45 7.19 -6.52 -10.77
N CYS A 46 6.37 -5.80 -10.01
CA CYS A 46 5.78 -4.55 -10.49
C CYS A 46 6.79 -3.41 -10.35
N SER A 47 6.73 -2.44 -11.27
CA SER A 47 7.51 -1.21 -11.20
C SER A 47 7.08 -0.35 -10.00
N PRO A 48 7.95 0.55 -9.49
CA PRO A 48 7.60 1.43 -8.37
C PRO A 48 6.28 2.20 -8.55
N PRO A 49 5.98 2.81 -9.72
CA PRO A 49 4.69 3.46 -9.95
C PRO A 49 3.50 2.49 -9.87
N GLU A 50 3.58 1.32 -10.51
CA GLU A 50 2.50 0.32 -10.48
C GLU A 50 2.19 -0.15 -9.05
N ARG A 51 3.23 -0.28 -8.20
CA ARG A 51 3.08 -0.66 -6.79
C ARG A 51 2.39 0.44 -5.98
N LEU A 52 2.64 1.71 -6.28
CA LEU A 52 2.00 2.86 -5.64
C LEU A 52 0.56 3.02 -6.11
N ASP A 53 0.31 2.91 -7.42
CA ASP A 53 -1.04 2.99 -7.99
C ASP A 53 -1.95 1.91 -7.38
N ASN A 54 -1.47 0.67 -7.31
CA ASN A 54 -2.18 -0.43 -6.65
C ASN A 54 -2.43 -0.12 -5.17
N LEU A 55 -1.41 0.34 -4.43
CA LEU A 55 -1.57 0.70 -3.02
C LEU A 55 -2.64 1.78 -2.81
N PHE A 56 -2.62 2.82 -3.63
CA PHE A 56 -3.56 3.94 -3.52
C PHE A 56 -4.98 3.51 -3.89
N GLU A 57 -5.15 2.60 -4.84
CA GLU A 57 -6.44 2.01 -5.16
C GLU A 57 -7.06 1.29 -3.96
N TRP A 58 -6.26 0.51 -3.21
CA TRP A 58 -6.72 -0.18 -2.01
C TRP A 58 -7.10 0.76 -0.85
N THR A 59 -6.42 1.90 -0.71
CA THR A 59 -6.61 2.82 0.43
C THR A 59 -7.56 3.97 0.15
N ALA A 60 -7.87 4.27 -1.12
CA ALA A 60 -8.66 5.45 -1.50
C ALA A 60 -10.09 5.49 -0.92
N SER A 61 -10.67 4.33 -0.61
CA SER A 61 -12.09 4.20 -0.24
C SER A 61 -12.37 4.33 1.27
N ASN A 62 -11.35 4.29 2.12
CA ASN A 62 -11.52 4.38 3.57
C ASN A 62 -10.42 5.24 4.20
N PRO A 63 -10.77 6.35 4.91
CA PRO A 63 -9.79 7.24 5.53
C PRO A 63 -8.98 6.61 6.67
N ASP A 64 -9.44 5.46 7.21
CA ASP A 64 -8.73 4.71 8.25
C ASP A 64 -7.80 3.63 7.65
N LEU A 65 -7.64 3.59 6.32
CA LEU A 65 -6.62 2.80 5.63
C LEU A 65 -5.42 3.67 5.28
N TYR A 66 -4.28 3.36 5.89
CA TYR A 66 -3.06 4.12 5.73
C TYR A 66 -2.13 3.41 4.74
N PRO A 67 -1.78 4.03 3.60
CA PRO A 67 -0.83 3.46 2.68
C PRO A 67 0.56 3.36 3.33
N PHE A 68 1.31 2.30 3.05
CA PHE A 68 2.70 2.13 3.47
C PHE A 68 3.54 1.56 2.34
N TYR A 69 4.53 2.33 1.88
CA TYR A 69 5.36 1.91 0.77
C TYR A 69 6.56 1.09 1.26
N TRP A 70 6.61 -0.17 0.85
CA TRP A 70 7.71 -1.08 1.18
C TRP A 70 8.93 -0.82 0.30
N ILE A 71 9.91 -0.08 0.80
CA ILE A 71 11.17 0.14 0.09
C ILE A 71 12.11 -1.07 0.18
N ASP A 72 12.99 -1.24 -0.81
CA ASP A 72 14.18 -2.06 -0.65
C ASP A 72 15.37 -1.18 -0.23
N PRO A 73 15.81 -1.25 1.04
CA PRO A 73 16.90 -0.42 1.54
C PRO A 73 18.28 -0.84 1.02
N LEU A 74 18.38 -2.00 0.34
CA LEU A 74 19.62 -2.50 -0.25
C LEU A 74 19.78 -2.09 -1.72
N ASP A 75 18.72 -1.55 -2.34
CA ASP A 75 18.79 -1.07 -3.72
C ASP A 75 19.55 0.26 -3.80
N LYS A 76 20.18 0.51 -4.96
CA LYS A 76 20.99 1.71 -5.20
C LYS A 76 20.15 2.98 -5.22
N ASP A 77 18.87 2.87 -5.52
CA ASP A 77 17.90 3.95 -5.61
C ASP A 77 17.00 4.05 -4.37
N ALA A 78 17.37 3.43 -3.23
CA ALA A 78 16.55 3.42 -2.02
C ALA A 78 16.10 4.81 -1.54
N LEU A 79 16.95 5.84 -1.70
CA LEU A 79 16.58 7.22 -1.37
C LEU A 79 15.56 7.80 -2.37
N ASP A 80 15.72 7.50 -3.65
CA ASP A 80 14.79 7.94 -4.71
C ASP A 80 13.43 7.25 -4.56
N GLN A 81 13.40 6.01 -4.04
CA GLN A 81 12.17 5.29 -3.69
C GLN A 81 11.38 6.05 -2.61
N VAL A 82 12.05 6.56 -1.57
CA VAL A 82 11.41 7.37 -0.51
C VAL A 82 10.93 8.71 -1.05
N GLU A 83 11.75 9.42 -1.82
CA GLU A 83 11.36 10.72 -2.41
C GLU A 83 10.12 10.58 -3.32
N ARG A 84 10.09 9.52 -4.14
CA ARG A 84 8.96 9.20 -5.00
C ARG A 84 7.69 8.94 -4.20
N ASP A 85 7.75 8.10 -3.18
CA ASP A 85 6.59 7.79 -2.33
C ASP A 85 6.01 9.08 -1.69
N ILE A 86 6.86 9.90 -1.07
CA ILE A 86 6.44 11.17 -0.46
C ILE A 86 5.79 12.09 -1.51
N ARG A 87 6.42 12.25 -2.66
CA ARG A 87 5.92 13.11 -3.74
C ARG A 87 4.57 12.62 -4.27
N ASP A 88 4.42 11.32 -4.49
CA ASP A 88 3.23 10.76 -5.12
C ASP A 88 2.06 10.73 -4.11
N ARG A 89 2.30 10.48 -2.82
CA ARG A 89 1.28 10.64 -1.76
C ARG A 89 0.76 12.07 -1.64
N LEU A 90 1.64 13.07 -1.73
CA LEU A 90 1.25 14.48 -1.74
C LEU A 90 0.32 14.81 -2.90
N GLN A 91 0.56 14.23 -4.09
CA GLN A 91 -0.29 14.43 -5.26
C GLN A 91 -1.67 13.78 -5.12
N HIS A 92 -1.75 12.65 -4.41
CA HIS A 92 -2.98 11.88 -4.22
C HIS A 92 -3.73 12.21 -2.92
N GLY A 93 -3.25 13.18 -2.14
CA GLY A 93 -3.89 13.56 -0.86
C GLY A 93 -3.84 12.46 0.19
N GLN A 94 -2.81 11.61 0.15
CA GLN A 94 -2.60 10.49 1.07
C GLN A 94 -1.44 10.73 2.05
N LEU A 95 -1.18 12.00 2.39
CA LEU A 95 -0.18 12.45 3.35
C LEU A 95 -0.79 13.33 4.43
#